data_AF-A0A8S3FRQ3-F1
#
_entry.id   AF-A0A8S3FRQ3-F1
#
_cell.length_a   1.000
_cell.length_b   1.000
_cell.length_c   1.000
_cell.angle_alpha   90.00
_cell.angle_beta   90.00
_cell.angle_gamma   90.00
#
_symmetry.space_group_name_H-M   'P 1'
#
loop_
_entity.id
_entity.type
_entity.pdbx_description
1 polymer ?
#
loop_
_entity_poly.entity_id
_entity_poly.type
_entity_poly.pdbx_seq_one_letter_code
_entity_poly.pdbx_strand_id
1 'polypeptide(L)'
;DFFQFLFACQQWRAFAYETNEKDHVYNDAGGSNREIIYDDDMYKNNPTWDFVTNKRHWLDHIKYAVFMYGVWIVLSIVYLAGTTRISLLGLGYLIACFYFLWYGQDFLTKRVAFMLRSWNYLIYYCFSVIFLKTCLQ
;
A
#
# COMPACT_ATOMS: atom_id res chain seq x y z
N ASP A 1 -2.92 5.98 -23.33
CA ASP A 1 -1.50 6.08 -23.73
C ASP A 1 -0.83 7.41 -23.38
N PHE A 2 -1.28 8.58 -23.85
CA PHE A 2 -0.61 9.87 -23.57
C PHE A 2 -0.35 10.12 -22.07
N PHE A 3 -1.39 10.06 -21.22
CA PHE A 3 -1.23 10.30 -19.78
C PHE A 3 -0.37 9.23 -19.08
N GLN A 4 -0.46 7.97 -19.52
CA GLN A 4 0.37 6.91 -18.98
C GLN A 4 1.86 7.15 -19.30
N PHE A 5 2.17 7.56 -20.53
CA PHE A 5 3.53 7.94 -20.92
C PHE A 5 4.01 9.17 -20.15
N LEU A 6 3.17 10.20 -20.01
CA LEU A 6 3.49 11.38 -19.21
C LEU A 6 3.87 11.01 -17.77
N PHE A 7 3.06 10.19 -17.09
CA PHE A 7 3.36 9.73 -15.73
C PHE A 7 4.60 8.86 -15.67
N ALA A 8 4.84 7.99 -16.65
CA ALA A 8 6.08 7.21 -16.73
C ALA A 8 7.32 8.10 -16.88
N CYS A 9 7.26 9.17 -17.68
CA CYS A 9 8.34 10.14 -17.80
C CYS A 9 8.60 10.89 -16.49
N GLN A 10 7.56 11.30 -15.76
CA GLN A 10 7.75 11.95 -14.46
C GLN A 10 8.31 10.98 -13.42
N GLN A 11 7.85 9.73 -13.41
CA GLN A 11 8.38 8.68 -12.52
C GLN A 11 9.87 8.41 -12.81
N TRP A 12 10.26 8.34 -14.10
CA TRP A 12 11.65 8.20 -14.48
C TRP A 12 12.51 9.34 -13.95
N ARG A 13 12.02 10.59 -14.02
CA ARG A 13 12.72 11.74 -13.44
C ARG A 13 12.91 11.60 -11.93
N ALA A 14 11.87 11.18 -11.20
CA ALA A 14 11.96 10.92 -9.77
C ALA A 14 13.04 9.88 -9.45
N PHE A 15 13.06 8.75 -10.16
CA PHE A 15 14.09 7.71 -9.99
C PHE A 15 15.51 8.18 -10.35
N ALA A 16 15.63 9.02 -11.38
CA ALA A 16 16.92 9.61 -11.74
C ALA A 16 17.48 10.50 -10.61
N TYR A 17 16.62 11.25 -9.91
CA TYR A 17 17.02 12.00 -8.72
C TYR A 17 17.37 11.06 -7.55
N GLU A 18 16.56 10.03 -7.28
CA GLU A 18 16.83 9.07 -6.19
C GLU A 18 18.15 8.30 -6.37
N THR A 19 18.54 8.01 -7.62
CA THR A 19 19.77 7.26 -7.95
C THR A 19 21.03 8.12 -7.89
N ASN A 20 20.90 9.45 -8.03
CA ASN A 20 22.05 10.34 -8.14
C ASN A 20 22.60 10.69 -6.74
N GLU A 21 23.58 9.90 -6.29
CA GLU A 21 24.10 9.93 -4.92
C GLU A 21 24.67 11.28 -4.47
N LYS A 22 25.09 12.13 -5.41
CA LYS A 22 25.65 13.47 -5.16
C LYS A 22 24.60 14.49 -4.68
N ASP A 23 23.33 14.29 -5.00
CA ASP A 23 22.24 15.19 -4.58
C ASP A 23 21.73 14.87 -3.16
N HIS A 24 21.93 13.65 -2.65
CA HIS A 24 21.51 13.27 -1.28
C HIS A 24 22.23 14.04 -0.17
N VAL A 25 23.44 14.55 -0.44
CA VAL A 25 24.22 15.32 0.55
C VAL A 25 23.79 16.80 0.60
N TYR A 26 23.21 17.32 -0.48
CA TYR A 26 22.94 18.76 -0.63
C TYR A 26 21.46 19.14 -0.81
N ASN A 27 20.56 18.21 -1.15
CA ASN A 27 19.18 18.51 -1.58
C ASN A 27 18.13 17.56 -0.99
N ASP A 28 18.29 17.16 0.27
CA ASP A 28 17.40 16.22 0.96
C ASP A 28 16.10 16.87 1.51
N ALA A 29 15.50 17.82 0.78
CA ALA A 29 14.25 18.44 1.22
C ALA A 29 13.07 17.43 1.22
N GLY A 30 13.18 16.34 0.45
CA GLY A 30 12.16 15.31 0.30
C GLY A 30 12.41 14.02 1.09
N GLY A 31 13.60 13.82 1.65
CA GLY A 31 13.96 12.60 2.37
C GLY A 31 14.31 11.41 1.47
N SER A 32 14.69 10.31 2.12
CA SER A 32 14.93 9.01 1.50
C SER A 32 13.63 8.24 1.25
N ASN A 33 13.47 7.66 0.05
CA ASN A 33 12.36 6.79 -0.35
C ASN A 33 12.74 5.30 -0.38
N ARG A 34 13.79 4.90 0.37
CA ARG A 34 14.23 3.50 0.44
C ARG A 34 13.22 2.65 1.23
N GLU A 35 13.06 1.40 0.83
CA GLU A 35 12.20 0.46 1.54
C GLU A 35 12.77 0.12 2.92
N ILE A 36 11.93 0.20 3.96
CA ILE A 36 12.32 -0.01 5.36
C ILE A 36 12.10 -1.44 5.85
N ILE A 37 11.54 -2.33 5.01
CA ILE A 37 11.07 -3.66 5.42
C ILE A 37 12.22 -4.55 5.94
N TYR A 38 13.44 -4.26 5.51
CA TYR A 38 14.67 -4.96 5.88
C TYR A 38 15.63 -4.12 6.73
N ASP A 39 15.21 -2.91 7.13
CA ASP A 39 16.01 -1.96 7.90
C ASP A 39 15.64 -2.03 9.38
N ASP A 40 16.36 -2.86 10.12
CA ASP A 40 16.13 -3.12 11.55
C ASP A 40 16.46 -1.87 12.41
N ASP A 41 17.34 -1.00 11.91
CA ASP A 41 17.74 0.24 12.60
C ASP A 41 16.63 1.30 12.54
N MET A 42 15.92 1.43 11.42
CA MET A 42 14.76 2.32 11.33
C MET A 42 13.58 1.86 12.19
N TYR A 43 13.41 0.55 12.42
CA TYR A 43 12.38 0.05 13.34
C TYR A 43 12.69 0.42 14.79
N LYS A 44 13.97 0.41 15.16
CA LYS A 44 14.44 0.74 16.51
C LYS A 44 14.51 2.26 16.75
N ASN A 45 14.94 3.01 15.75
CA ASN A 45 15.16 4.46 15.81
C ASN A 45 14.29 5.16 14.77
N ASN A 46 12.96 5.04 14.93
CA ASN A 46 12.02 5.72 14.04
C ASN A 46 12.24 7.25 14.10
N PRO A 47 12.60 7.92 12.99
CA PRO A 47 12.82 9.36 12.97
C PRO A 47 11.51 10.16 13.11
N THR A 48 10.36 9.50 12.92
CA THR A 48 9.05 10.12 13.11
C THR A 48 8.58 10.01 14.55
N TRP A 49 8.02 11.11 15.05
CA TRP A 49 7.47 11.18 16.40
C TRP A 49 6.15 10.42 16.51
N ASP A 50 5.77 10.01 17.72
CA ASP A 50 4.59 9.17 17.98
C ASP A 50 3.27 9.95 17.81
N PHE A 51 2.59 9.72 16.68
CA PHE A 51 1.27 10.27 16.35
C PHE A 51 0.08 9.38 16.76
N VAL A 52 0.34 8.23 17.39
CA VAL A 52 -0.68 7.29 17.85
C VAL A 52 -1.11 7.65 19.28
N THR A 53 -0.15 7.71 20.20
CA THR A 53 -0.42 7.96 21.63
C THR A 53 -0.53 9.45 21.92
N ASN A 54 0.35 10.27 21.33
CA ASN A 54 0.46 11.69 21.64
C ASN A 54 0.01 12.56 20.47
N LYS A 55 -1.31 12.69 20.29
CA LYS A 55 -1.90 13.53 19.23
C LYS A 55 -1.87 14.99 19.66
N ARG A 56 -1.07 15.84 18.99
CA ARG A 56 -0.88 17.26 19.33
C ARG A 56 -1.53 18.20 18.33
N HIS A 57 -1.52 17.81 17.06
CA HIS A 57 -2.04 18.59 15.95
C HIS A 57 -3.19 17.86 15.27
N TRP A 58 -4.05 18.63 14.59
CA TRP A 58 -5.13 18.05 13.78
C TRP A 58 -4.60 17.10 12.68
N LEU A 59 -3.42 17.41 12.13
CA LEU A 59 -2.72 16.54 11.19
C LEU A 59 -2.49 15.13 11.77
N ASP A 60 -2.31 15.00 13.07
CA ASP A 60 -2.01 13.75 13.76
C ASP A 60 -3.26 12.88 13.86
N HIS A 61 -4.41 13.51 14.05
CA HIS A 61 -5.70 12.84 13.97
C HIS A 61 -5.96 12.31 12.56
N ILE A 62 -5.65 13.09 11.52
CA ILE A 62 -5.76 12.66 10.12
C ILE A 62 -4.80 11.50 9.84
N LYS A 63 -3.52 11.62 10.22
CA LYS A 63 -2.52 10.56 10.06
C LYS A 63 -2.98 9.28 10.75
N TYR A 64 -3.39 9.38 12.00
CA TYR A 64 -3.92 8.25 12.76
C TYR A 64 -5.10 7.61 12.03
N ALA A 65 -6.06 8.40 11.55
CA ALA A 65 -7.22 7.89 10.85
C ALA A 65 -6.84 7.14 9.56
N VAL A 66 -5.98 7.73 8.74
CA VAL A 66 -5.52 7.13 7.48
C VAL A 66 -4.76 5.83 7.73
N PHE A 67 -3.79 5.83 8.64
CA PHE A 67 -2.94 4.65 8.86
C PHE A 67 -3.65 3.52 9.62
N MET A 68 -4.56 3.83 10.56
CA MET A 68 -5.26 2.79 11.33
C MET A 68 -6.49 2.23 10.63
N TYR A 69 -7.25 3.05 9.91
CA TYR A 69 -8.49 2.62 9.26
C TYR A 69 -8.34 2.30 7.77
N GLY A 70 -7.22 2.68 7.13
CA GLY A 70 -7.01 2.50 5.69
C GLY A 70 -7.18 1.06 5.23
N VAL A 71 -6.65 0.08 5.99
CA VAL A 71 -6.79 -1.35 5.64
C VAL A 71 -8.25 -1.79 5.58
N TRP A 72 -9.08 -1.35 6.52
CA TRP A 72 -10.49 -1.70 6.62
C TRP A 72 -11.32 -1.08 5.50
N ILE A 73 -10.95 0.15 5.10
CA ILE A 73 -11.53 0.82 3.95
C ILE A 73 -11.20 0.03 2.67
N VAL A 74 -9.95 -0.37 2.48
CA VAL A 74 -9.58 -1.17 1.29
C VAL A 74 -10.30 -2.52 1.29
N LEU A 75 -10.40 -3.21 2.43
CA LEU A 75 -11.16 -4.46 2.52
C LEU A 75 -12.64 -4.28 2.17
N SER A 76 -13.23 -3.15 2.55
CA SER A 76 -14.61 -2.79 2.20
C SER A 76 -14.77 -2.54 0.69
N ILE A 77 -13.78 -1.91 0.05
CA ILE A 77 -13.76 -1.73 -1.41
C ILE A 77 -13.62 -3.08 -2.13
N VAL A 78 -12.75 -3.97 -1.64
CA VAL A 78 -12.59 -5.32 -2.19
C VAL A 78 -13.88 -6.13 -2.04
N TYR A 79 -14.56 -6.03 -0.89
CA TYR A 79 -15.86 -6.63 -0.68
C TYR A 79 -16.89 -6.12 -1.71
N LEU A 80 -16.98 -4.79 -1.85
CA LEU A 80 -17.89 -4.16 -2.81
C LEU A 80 -17.59 -4.59 -4.25
N ALA A 81 -16.31 -4.67 -4.62
CA ALA A 81 -15.89 -5.14 -5.94
C ALA A 81 -16.32 -6.61 -6.19
N GLY A 82 -16.27 -7.45 -5.16
CA GLY A 82 -16.74 -8.83 -5.21
C GLY A 82 -18.26 -8.98 -5.33
N THR A 83 -19.04 -8.09 -4.72
CA THR A 83 -20.51 -8.15 -4.73
C THR A 83 -21.17 -7.45 -5.93
N THR A 84 -20.52 -6.42 -6.50
CA THR A 84 -21.13 -5.58 -7.55
C THR A 84 -21.43 -6.35 -8.85
N ARG A 85 -20.67 -7.41 -9.16
CA ARG A 85 -20.88 -8.25 -10.36
C ARG A 85 -20.78 -9.72 -9.97
N ILE A 86 -21.90 -10.44 -10.01
CA ILE A 86 -21.93 -11.90 -9.80
C ILE A 86 -21.16 -12.56 -10.94
N SER A 87 -19.90 -12.90 -10.67
CA SER A 87 -18.98 -13.54 -11.61
C SER A 87 -18.02 -14.44 -10.84
N LEU A 88 -17.49 -15.48 -11.48
CA LEU A 88 -16.51 -16.37 -10.85
C LEU A 88 -15.27 -15.59 -10.36
N LEU A 89 -14.90 -14.52 -11.07
CA LEU A 89 -13.83 -13.59 -10.69
C LEU A 89 -14.23 -12.66 -9.52
N GLY A 90 -15.52 -12.40 -9.32
CA GLY A 90 -16.03 -11.67 -8.15
C GLY A 90 -15.90 -12.50 -6.87
N LEU A 91 -16.12 -13.80 -6.96
CA LEU A 91 -16.10 -14.72 -5.82
C LEU A 91 -14.71 -14.79 -5.16
N GLY A 92 -13.62 -14.70 -5.92
CA GLY A 92 -12.28 -14.67 -5.34
C GLY A 92 -12.02 -13.41 -4.49
N TYR A 93 -12.57 -12.25 -4.86
CA TYR A 93 -12.50 -11.05 -4.01
C TYR A 93 -13.24 -11.25 -2.68
N LEU A 94 -14.40 -11.94 -2.70
CA LEU A 94 -15.16 -12.25 -1.49
C LEU A 94 -14.40 -13.22 -0.58
N ILE A 95 -13.81 -14.29 -1.14
CA ILE A 95 -12.97 -15.23 -0.38
C ILE A 95 -11.81 -14.49 0.28
N ALA A 96 -11.08 -13.65 -0.48
CA ALA A 96 -9.97 -12.89 0.06
C ALA A 96 -10.43 -11.94 1.18
N CYS A 97 -11.53 -11.23 0.98
CA CYS A 97 -12.11 -10.34 1.99
C CYS A 97 -12.46 -11.08 3.28
N PHE A 98 -13.18 -12.20 3.19
CA PHE A 98 -13.52 -13.01 4.36
C PHE A 98 -12.29 -13.59 5.04
N TYR A 99 -11.26 -13.99 4.29
CA TYR A 99 -9.99 -14.45 4.86
C TYR A 99 -9.31 -13.35 5.71
N PHE A 100 -9.23 -12.12 5.19
CA PHE A 100 -8.66 -11.00 5.95
C PHE A 100 -9.54 -10.60 7.15
N LEU A 101 -10.87 -10.60 6.99
CA LEU A 101 -11.82 -10.33 8.07
C LEU A 101 -11.75 -11.37 9.19
N TRP A 102 -11.52 -12.65 8.84
CA TRP A 102 -11.38 -13.74 9.80
C TRP A 102 -10.16 -13.56 10.70
N TYR A 103 -9.01 -13.16 10.13
CA TYR A 103 -7.85 -12.78 10.92
C TYR A 103 -8.07 -11.48 11.70
N GLY A 104 -8.83 -10.55 11.12
CA GLY A 104 -9.22 -9.31 11.77
C GLY A 104 -8.03 -8.46 12.21
N GLN A 105 -8.08 -7.97 13.45
CA GLN A 105 -7.05 -7.09 14.01
C GLN A 105 -5.71 -7.80 14.24
N ASP A 106 -5.73 -9.12 14.47
CA ASP A 106 -4.51 -9.91 14.68
C ASP A 106 -3.62 -9.92 13.42
N PHE A 107 -4.20 -9.65 12.25
CA PHE A 107 -3.45 -9.49 11.01
C PHE A 107 -2.44 -8.34 11.09
N LEU A 108 -2.82 -7.21 11.68
CA LEU A 108 -2.00 -6.00 11.77
C LEU A 108 -0.87 -6.13 12.81
N THR A 109 -1.03 -7.03 13.78
CA THR A 109 -0.02 -7.30 14.81
C THR A 109 1.08 -8.26 14.32
N LYS A 110 0.87 -8.96 13.19
CA LYS A 110 1.87 -9.85 12.61
C LYS A 110 3.03 -9.06 12.01
N ARG A 111 4.18 -9.73 11.84
CA ARG A 111 5.35 -9.15 11.14
C ARG A 111 4.95 -8.61 9.76
N VAL A 112 5.44 -7.41 9.44
CA VAL A 112 5.15 -6.70 8.19
C VAL A 112 5.39 -7.56 6.94
N ALA A 113 6.43 -8.40 6.93
CA ALA A 113 6.71 -9.31 5.83
C ALA A 113 5.55 -10.29 5.52
N PHE A 114 4.88 -10.81 6.54
CA PHE A 114 3.72 -11.70 6.35
C PHE A 114 2.54 -10.91 5.78
N MET A 115 2.29 -9.72 6.31
CA MET A 115 1.24 -8.81 5.85
C MET A 115 1.42 -8.45 4.36
N LEU A 116 2.63 -8.06 3.97
CA LEU A 116 2.98 -7.71 2.60
C LEU A 116 2.83 -8.88 1.64
N ARG A 117 3.21 -10.09 2.06
CA ARG A 117 3.04 -11.28 1.22
C ARG A 117 1.57 -11.55 0.92
N SER A 118 0.70 -11.50 1.93
CA SER A 118 -0.75 -11.63 1.73
C SER A 118 -1.31 -10.53 0.83
N TRP A 119 -0.81 -9.31 0.98
CA TRP A 119 -1.22 -8.18 0.15
C TRP A 119 -0.80 -8.33 -1.32
N ASN A 120 0.43 -8.80 -1.55
CA ASN A 120 0.93 -9.09 -2.89
C ASN A 120 0.07 -10.15 -3.59
N TYR A 121 -0.36 -11.21 -2.88
CA TYR A 121 -1.30 -12.18 -3.45
C TYR A 121 -2.62 -11.54 -3.91
N LEU A 122 -3.16 -10.58 -3.14
CA LEU A 122 -4.35 -9.84 -3.52
C LEU A 122 -4.10 -8.97 -4.78
N ILE A 123 -2.97 -8.28 -4.86
CA ILE A 123 -2.59 -7.47 -6.02
C ILE A 123 -2.43 -8.35 -7.27
N TYR A 124 -1.75 -9.50 -7.16
CA TYR A 124 -1.62 -10.47 -8.26
C TYR A 124 -2.99 -10.96 -8.73
N TYR A 125 -3.92 -11.21 -7.80
CA TYR A 125 -5.28 -11.56 -8.15
C TYR A 125 -5.99 -10.45 -8.92
N CYS A 126 -5.91 -9.19 -8.45
CA CYS A 126 -6.46 -8.03 -9.16
C CYS A 126 -5.94 -7.93 -10.60
N PHE A 127 -4.63 -8.05 -10.78
CA PHE A 127 -4.00 -8.02 -12.09
C PHE A 127 -4.49 -9.17 -12.98
N SER A 128 -4.57 -10.38 -12.44
CA SER A 128 -5.05 -11.56 -13.16
C SER A 128 -6.51 -11.40 -13.61
N VAL A 129 -7.37 -10.82 -12.77
CA VAL A 129 -8.78 -10.54 -13.11
C VAL A 129 -8.88 -9.51 -14.24
N ILE A 130 -8.07 -8.44 -14.19
CA ILE A 130 -8.04 -7.44 -15.27
C ILE A 130 -7.57 -8.10 -16.56
N PHE A 131 -6.45 -8.83 -16.52
CA PHE A 131 -5.89 -9.52 -17.68
C PHE A 131 -6.89 -10.48 -18.31
N LEU A 132 -7.51 -11.36 -17.52
CA LEU A 132 -8.50 -12.32 -18.01
C LEU A 132 -9.73 -11.63 -18.62
N LYS A 133 -10.23 -10.55 -18.00
CA LYS A 133 -11.33 -9.78 -18.56
C LYS A 133 -10.97 -9.16 -19.90
N THR A 134 -9.77 -8.61 -20.03
CA THR A 134 -9.29 -8.03 -21.29
C THR A 134 -9.09 -9.09 -22.37
N CYS A 135 -8.60 -10.29 -22.02
CA CYS A 135 -8.44 -11.38 -22.98
C CYS A 135 -9.77 -12.01 -23.42
N LEU A 136 -10.79 -11.98 -22.55
CA LEU A 136 -12.13 -12.49 -22.84
C LEU A 136 -13.04 -11.47 -23.53
N GLN A 137 -12.62 -10.21 -23.57
CA GLN A 137 -13.28 -9.13 -24.30
C GLN A 137 -12.98 -9.23 -25.79
#